data_AF-A0A380W8E4-F1
#
_entry.id   AF-A0A380W8E4-F1
#
_cell.length_a   1.000
_cell.length_b   1.000
_cell.length_c   1.000
_cell.angle_alpha   90.00
_cell.angle_beta   90.00
_cell.angle_gamma   90.00
#
_symmetry.space_group_name_H-M   'P 1'
#
loop_
_entity.id
_entity.type
_entity.pdbx_description
1 polymer ?
#
loop_
_entity_poly.entity_id
_entity_poly.type
_entity_poly.pdbx_seq_one_letter_code
_entity_poly.pdbx_strand_id
1 'polypeptide(L)'
;MFNRHSGIIAALAFSLVAVQPAFAASQDKYDLPEPFLSMEKTYLKETPDLQKVMDVMIATEERQVKDPTQDILHNRLCAAFVYKMAMDQKMPAADRRLALAGDILHNIAKEEKESVLTNPGQLSKARDMVARLRKAGYLKNSPNFWNDESVFTNPKIGDNHALIHNITGAVMAGDLLRQVGGYSDGEIATIEAAVVEHSTGYWYFRASIDKAAGKKGAWETVYPEPENDIAKFTHDADLISQFVPESVVPDGSKWRGLAKKRWGAKTPQEEGHIVYYVFQRLFDEAKTPSGKEMARERWNQIAPALIKLMGLKEGDDPIKILGVPSVFAS
;
A
#
# COMPACT_ATOMS: atom_id res chain seq x y z
N MET A 1 43.97 -66.39 36.22
CA MET A 1 44.46 -65.19 36.94
C MET A 1 45.15 -64.28 35.95
N PHE A 2 44.50 -63.22 35.48
CA PHE A 2 45.19 -62.04 34.94
C PHE A 2 44.40 -60.79 35.30
N ASN A 3 45.14 -59.86 35.90
CA ASN A 3 44.78 -58.56 36.45
C ASN A 3 44.61 -57.55 35.30
N ARG A 4 43.55 -56.73 35.30
CA ARG A 4 43.52 -55.30 35.71
C ARG A 4 44.09 -54.27 34.70
N HIS A 5 43.22 -53.28 34.43
CA HIS A 5 43.51 -51.88 34.07
C HIS A 5 44.04 -51.62 32.65
N SER A 6 43.75 -50.55 31.94
CA SER A 6 42.81 -49.41 31.99
C SER A 6 43.16 -48.60 30.74
N GLY A 7 42.21 -47.97 30.05
CA GLY A 7 42.55 -47.08 28.94
C GLY A 7 41.36 -46.66 28.11
N ILE A 8 40.60 -45.70 28.62
CA ILE A 8 39.43 -45.05 28.04
C ILE A 8 39.78 -44.50 26.64
N ILE A 9 39.12 -45.00 25.59
CA ILE A 9 39.05 -44.33 24.28
C ILE A 9 37.89 -43.35 24.36
N ALA A 10 38.21 -42.05 24.39
CA ALA A 10 37.24 -40.98 24.30
C ALA A 10 36.55 -41.03 22.92
N ALA A 11 35.31 -41.50 22.89
CA ALA A 11 34.45 -41.38 21.74
C ALA A 11 34.02 -39.91 21.62
N LEU A 12 34.66 -39.16 20.69
CA LEU A 12 34.10 -37.91 20.18
C LEU A 12 32.77 -38.23 19.49
N ALA A 13 31.67 -38.00 20.19
CA ALA A 13 30.35 -37.95 19.57
C ALA A 13 30.29 -36.67 18.72
N PHE A 14 30.48 -36.83 17.41
CA PHE A 14 30.11 -35.82 16.43
C PHE A 14 28.61 -35.52 16.58
N SER A 15 28.28 -34.43 17.27
CA SER A 15 26.98 -33.78 17.11
C SER A 15 26.94 -33.19 15.71
N LEU A 16 26.52 -34.00 14.74
CA LEU A 16 26.02 -33.55 13.45
C LEU A 16 24.78 -32.70 13.70
N VAL A 17 24.99 -31.41 13.97
CA VAL A 17 23.96 -30.42 13.72
C VAL A 17 23.72 -30.49 12.22
N ALA A 18 22.59 -31.04 11.83
CA ALA A 18 22.10 -30.92 10.48
C ALA A 18 21.93 -29.42 10.21
N VAL A 19 22.95 -28.80 9.63
CA VAL A 19 22.84 -27.49 9.01
C VAL A 19 21.95 -27.73 7.80
N GLN A 20 20.64 -27.64 7.99
CA GLN A 20 19.75 -27.46 6.87
C GLN A 20 20.23 -26.18 6.18
N PRO A 21 20.46 -26.19 4.85
CA PRO A 21 20.74 -24.96 4.14
C PRO A 21 19.59 -24.02 4.46
N ALA A 22 19.89 -22.86 5.06
CA ALA A 22 18.94 -21.78 5.14
C ALA A 22 18.65 -21.40 3.69
N PHE A 23 17.57 -21.93 3.13
CA PHE A 23 17.06 -21.45 1.87
C PHE A 23 16.79 -19.96 2.09
N ALA A 24 17.42 -19.11 1.28
CA ALA A 24 17.14 -17.68 1.30
C ALA A 24 15.63 -17.50 1.14
N ALA A 25 15.05 -16.68 2.00
CA ALA A 25 13.62 -16.43 1.95
C ALA A 25 13.28 -15.73 0.63
N SER A 26 12.03 -15.85 0.15
CA SER A 26 11.65 -15.35 -1.18
C SER A 26 11.95 -13.85 -1.34
N GLN A 27 11.79 -13.08 -0.26
CA GLN A 27 12.04 -11.65 -0.18
C GLN A 27 13.52 -11.26 -0.22
N ASP A 28 14.44 -12.19 0.07
CA ASP A 28 15.88 -11.92 0.10
C ASP A 28 16.46 -11.68 -1.31
N LYS A 29 15.67 -11.93 -2.37
CA LYS A 29 16.02 -11.56 -3.75
C LYS A 29 15.93 -10.04 -4.02
N TYR A 30 15.21 -9.33 -3.15
CA TYR A 30 14.86 -7.92 -3.32
C TYR A 30 15.43 -7.16 -2.11
N ASP A 31 16.45 -6.34 -2.31
CA ASP A 31 17.10 -5.68 -1.18
C ASP A 31 16.25 -4.54 -0.64
N LEU A 32 15.81 -4.66 0.61
CA LEU A 32 15.14 -3.59 1.35
C LEU A 32 16.18 -2.81 2.16
N PRO A 33 16.19 -1.47 2.11
CA PRO A 33 17.18 -0.69 2.87
C PRO A 33 16.85 -0.69 4.37
N GLU A 34 17.88 -0.47 5.20
CA GLU A 34 17.67 -0.18 6.62
C GLU A 34 16.98 1.19 6.80
N PRO A 35 16.13 1.36 7.85
CA PRO A 35 15.83 0.40 8.93
C PRO A 35 14.72 -0.61 8.57
N PHE A 36 14.16 -0.57 7.36
CA PHE A 36 12.97 -1.34 7.00
C PHE A 36 13.23 -2.85 6.95
N LEU A 37 14.43 -3.26 6.53
CA LEU A 37 14.84 -4.67 6.57
C LEU A 37 14.83 -5.23 7.99
N SER A 38 15.35 -4.48 8.97
CA SER A 38 15.32 -4.89 10.37
C SER A 38 13.89 -4.99 10.91
N MET A 39 13.00 -4.06 10.50
CA MET A 39 11.58 -4.11 10.86
C MET A 39 10.90 -5.35 10.27
N GLU A 40 11.14 -5.67 9.00
CA GLU A 40 10.62 -6.86 8.34
C GLU A 40 11.03 -8.14 9.06
N LYS A 41 12.33 -8.31 9.33
CA LYS A 41 12.84 -9.46 10.08
C LYS A 41 12.19 -9.58 11.45
N THR A 42 11.88 -8.46 12.10
CA THR A 42 11.25 -8.45 13.42
C THR A 42 9.79 -8.90 13.32
N TYR A 43 8.98 -8.31 12.45
CA TYR A 43 7.56 -8.68 12.39
C TYR A 43 7.35 -10.10 11.86
N LEU A 44 8.20 -10.59 10.94
CA LEU A 44 8.14 -11.97 10.46
C LEU A 44 8.53 -12.97 11.56
N LYS A 45 9.42 -12.58 12.48
CA LYS A 45 9.75 -13.39 13.66
C LYS A 45 8.63 -13.40 14.69
N GLU A 46 7.98 -12.26 14.92
CA GLU A 46 6.84 -12.15 15.84
C GLU A 46 5.60 -12.88 15.33
N THR A 47 5.41 -12.90 14.01
CA THR A 47 4.21 -13.43 13.35
C THR A 47 4.61 -14.31 12.14
N PRO A 48 5.09 -15.55 12.38
CA PRO A 48 5.71 -16.37 11.34
C PRO A 48 4.81 -16.75 10.16
N ASP A 49 3.49 -16.75 10.34
CA ASP A 49 2.55 -17.06 9.26
C ASP A 49 2.47 -15.95 8.19
N LEU A 50 2.91 -14.72 8.50
CA LEU A 50 3.08 -13.66 7.49
C LEU A 50 4.11 -14.01 6.43
N GLN A 51 5.06 -14.92 6.70
CA GLN A 51 6.01 -15.37 5.68
C GLN A 51 5.28 -16.00 4.48
N LYS A 52 4.20 -16.76 4.72
CA LYS A 52 3.41 -17.34 3.62
C LYS A 52 2.70 -16.27 2.79
N VAL A 53 2.24 -15.19 3.45
CA VAL A 53 1.61 -14.05 2.77
C VAL A 53 2.65 -13.31 1.92
N MET A 54 3.85 -13.09 2.45
CA MET A 54 4.99 -12.50 1.73
C MET A 54 5.37 -13.34 0.50
N ASP A 55 5.49 -14.66 0.65
CA ASP A 55 5.84 -15.57 -0.44
C ASP A 55 4.81 -15.53 -1.56
N VAL A 56 3.51 -15.54 -1.20
CA VAL A 56 2.41 -15.46 -2.18
C VAL A 56 2.35 -14.10 -2.86
N MET A 57 2.60 -13.00 -2.14
CA MET A 57 2.71 -11.68 -2.73
C MET A 57 3.82 -11.66 -3.80
N ILE A 58 5.03 -12.10 -3.44
CA ILE A 58 6.18 -12.11 -4.35
C ILE A 58 5.90 -12.98 -5.58
N ALA A 59 5.39 -14.20 -5.38
CA ALA A 59 5.07 -15.11 -6.49
C ALA A 59 3.99 -14.54 -7.41
N THR A 60 3.05 -13.76 -6.87
CA THR A 60 1.98 -13.12 -7.64
C THR A 60 2.53 -11.97 -8.46
N GLU A 61 3.33 -11.08 -7.87
CA GLU A 61 3.95 -9.94 -8.56
C GLU A 61 4.92 -10.42 -9.66
N GLU A 62 5.74 -11.45 -9.38
CA GLU A 62 6.63 -12.10 -10.36
C GLU A 62 5.87 -12.67 -11.57
N ARG A 63 4.59 -13.03 -11.41
CA ARG A 63 3.73 -13.51 -12.52
C ARG A 63 3.13 -12.36 -13.32
N GLN A 64 2.83 -11.21 -12.70
CA GLN A 64 2.08 -10.13 -13.33
C GLN A 64 2.94 -9.29 -14.28
N VAL A 65 4.20 -9.04 -13.91
CA VAL A 65 5.09 -8.14 -14.66
C VAL A 65 6.48 -8.72 -14.85
N LYS A 66 7.18 -8.24 -15.89
CA LYS A 66 8.54 -8.70 -16.23
C LYS A 66 9.58 -8.29 -15.17
N ASP A 67 9.40 -7.12 -14.57
CA ASP A 67 10.26 -6.59 -13.52
C ASP A 67 9.39 -6.14 -12.33
N PRO A 68 9.15 -7.04 -11.36
CA PRO A 68 8.26 -6.79 -10.22
C PRO A 68 8.96 -6.05 -9.07
N THR A 69 10.25 -5.70 -9.23
CA THR A 69 11.11 -5.23 -8.14
C THR A 69 10.50 -4.06 -7.38
N GLN A 70 9.94 -3.08 -8.09
CA GLN A 70 9.39 -1.88 -7.47
C GLN A 70 8.08 -2.15 -6.72
N ASP A 71 7.19 -2.97 -7.27
CA ASP A 71 5.91 -3.29 -6.61
C ASP A 71 6.13 -4.18 -5.37
N ILE A 72 7.06 -5.14 -5.45
CA ILE A 72 7.48 -5.95 -4.28
C ILE A 72 8.10 -5.07 -3.18
N LEU A 73 9.03 -4.18 -3.55
CA LEU A 73 9.66 -3.29 -2.58
C LEU A 73 8.67 -2.28 -1.99
N HIS A 74 7.70 -1.80 -2.77
CA HIS A 74 6.63 -0.92 -2.30
C HIS A 74 5.81 -1.60 -1.21
N ASN A 75 5.31 -2.82 -1.45
CA ASN A 75 4.48 -3.54 -0.47
C ASN A 75 5.27 -3.83 0.82
N ARG A 76 6.55 -4.19 0.71
CA ARG A 76 7.42 -4.46 1.87
C ARG A 76 7.74 -3.21 2.67
N LEU A 77 8.00 -2.09 1.98
CA LEU A 77 8.23 -0.79 2.61
C LEU A 77 6.98 -0.31 3.36
N CYS A 78 5.80 -0.42 2.74
CA CYS A 78 4.53 -0.07 3.37
C CYS A 78 4.29 -0.94 4.61
N ALA A 79 4.56 -2.25 4.55
CA ALA A 79 4.38 -3.14 5.69
C ALA A 79 5.31 -2.76 6.86
N ALA A 80 6.53 -2.30 6.58
CA ALA A 80 7.43 -1.76 7.59
C ALA A 80 6.89 -0.46 8.22
N PHE A 81 6.26 0.42 7.44
CA PHE A 81 5.58 1.61 7.99
C PHE A 81 4.38 1.24 8.87
N VAL A 82 3.55 0.28 8.44
CA VAL A 82 2.46 -0.26 9.26
C VAL A 82 2.98 -0.80 10.58
N TYR A 83 4.06 -1.60 10.54
CA TYR A 83 4.69 -2.12 11.75
C TYR A 83 5.13 -1.01 12.69
N LYS A 84 5.81 0.02 12.18
CA LYS A 84 6.22 1.18 12.98
C LYS A 84 5.01 1.88 13.62
N MET A 85 3.97 2.18 12.85
CA MET A 85 2.75 2.83 13.38
C MET A 85 2.06 1.97 14.45
N ALA A 86 1.99 0.66 14.23
CA ALA A 86 1.43 -0.33 15.16
C ALA A 86 2.20 -0.36 16.48
N MET A 87 3.52 -0.25 16.44
CA MET A 87 4.34 -0.21 17.66
C MET A 87 4.21 1.13 18.39
N ASP A 88 4.27 2.26 17.67
CA ASP A 88 4.13 3.60 18.25
C ASP A 88 2.77 3.78 18.95
N GLN A 89 1.71 3.23 18.35
CA GLN A 89 0.34 3.34 18.85
C GLN A 89 -0.12 2.14 19.69
N LYS A 90 0.79 1.20 19.99
CA LYS A 90 0.53 0.03 20.85
C LYS A 90 -0.66 -0.82 20.37
N MET A 91 -0.79 -1.00 19.05
CA MET A 91 -1.81 -1.85 18.45
C MET A 91 -1.69 -3.29 18.98
N PRO A 92 -2.79 -3.96 19.37
CA PRO A 92 -2.78 -5.35 19.80
C PRO A 92 -2.12 -6.27 18.77
N ALA A 93 -1.44 -7.33 19.24
CA ALA A 93 -0.71 -8.23 18.34
C ALA A 93 -1.59 -8.88 17.27
N ALA A 94 -2.82 -9.25 17.63
CA ALA A 94 -3.79 -9.81 16.68
C ALA A 94 -4.13 -8.82 15.56
N ASP A 95 -4.41 -7.55 15.89
CA ASP A 95 -4.73 -6.53 14.90
C ASP A 95 -3.51 -6.15 14.06
N ARG A 96 -2.31 -6.09 14.69
CA ARG A 96 -1.05 -5.81 13.99
C ARG A 96 -0.76 -6.87 12.92
N ARG A 97 -1.03 -8.15 13.20
CA ARG A 97 -0.93 -9.23 12.22
C ARG A 97 -1.83 -8.97 11.01
N LEU A 98 -3.09 -8.58 11.24
CA LEU A 98 -4.04 -8.31 10.15
C LEU A 98 -3.65 -7.06 9.36
N ALA A 99 -3.17 -6.00 10.02
CA ALA A 99 -2.68 -4.79 9.36
C ALA A 99 -1.49 -5.08 8.45
N LEU A 100 -0.52 -5.89 8.92
CA LEU A 100 0.61 -6.31 8.11
C LEU A 100 0.19 -7.19 6.92
N ALA A 101 -0.72 -8.14 7.13
CA ALA A 101 -1.22 -8.98 6.05
C ALA A 101 -1.97 -8.18 4.98
N GLY A 102 -2.82 -7.23 5.39
CA GLY A 102 -3.52 -6.34 4.48
C GLY A 102 -2.58 -5.44 3.70
N ASP A 103 -1.55 -4.91 4.36
CA ASP A 103 -0.59 -4.04 3.70
C ASP A 103 0.37 -4.79 2.76
N ILE A 104 0.81 -6.01 3.09
CA ILE A 104 1.56 -6.85 2.14
C ILE A 104 0.74 -7.09 0.85
N LEU A 105 -0.59 -7.12 0.93
CA LEU A 105 -1.47 -7.45 -0.20
C LEU A 105 -2.19 -6.24 -0.83
N HIS A 106 -1.98 -5.00 -0.37
CA HIS A 106 -2.86 -3.89 -0.73
C HIS A 106 -2.85 -3.54 -2.23
N ASN A 107 -1.71 -3.78 -2.90
CA ASN A 107 -1.54 -3.56 -4.35
C ASN A 107 -1.55 -4.84 -5.20
N ILE A 108 -1.91 -6.00 -4.63
CA ILE A 108 -1.73 -7.32 -5.25
C ILE A 108 -2.38 -7.52 -6.62
N ALA A 109 -3.35 -6.69 -6.99
CA ALA A 109 -4.06 -6.76 -8.28
C ALA A 109 -3.73 -5.59 -9.24
N LYS A 110 -2.77 -4.72 -8.88
CA LYS A 110 -2.48 -3.50 -9.64
C LYS A 110 -2.00 -3.77 -11.06
N GLU A 111 -1.30 -4.88 -11.27
CA GLU A 111 -0.80 -5.29 -12.59
C GLU A 111 -1.46 -6.59 -13.10
N GLU A 112 -2.51 -7.08 -12.41
CA GLU A 112 -3.26 -8.28 -12.83
C GLU A 112 -4.24 -7.94 -13.96
N LYS A 113 -3.87 -8.29 -15.19
CA LYS A 113 -4.63 -7.96 -16.41
C LYS A 113 -6.10 -8.39 -16.40
N GLU A 114 -6.41 -9.51 -15.75
CA GLU A 114 -7.77 -10.08 -15.71
C GLU A 114 -8.61 -9.52 -14.56
N SER A 115 -8.02 -8.69 -13.68
CA SER A 115 -8.68 -8.07 -12.53
C SER A 115 -9.31 -6.73 -12.91
N VAL A 116 -10.24 -6.78 -13.87
CA VAL A 116 -11.02 -5.63 -14.36
C VAL A 116 -12.50 -5.78 -13.99
N LEU A 117 -13.17 -4.67 -13.70
CA LEU A 117 -14.59 -4.67 -13.26
C LEU A 117 -15.59 -4.65 -14.42
N THR A 118 -15.14 -4.52 -15.67
CA THR A 118 -15.97 -4.79 -16.85
C THR A 118 -16.18 -6.29 -17.08
N ASN A 119 -15.32 -7.14 -16.49
CA ASN A 119 -15.51 -8.58 -16.48
C ASN A 119 -16.67 -8.93 -15.52
N PRO A 120 -17.77 -9.55 -16.01
CA PRO A 120 -18.93 -9.84 -15.16
C PRO A 120 -18.63 -10.74 -13.95
N GLY A 121 -17.66 -11.66 -14.08
CA GLY A 121 -17.24 -12.54 -13.00
C GLY A 121 -16.53 -11.77 -11.88
N GLN A 122 -15.61 -10.86 -12.24
CA GLN A 122 -14.92 -10.01 -11.26
C GLN A 122 -15.88 -9.02 -10.61
N LEU A 123 -16.79 -8.41 -11.39
CA LEU A 123 -17.82 -7.53 -10.87
C LEU A 123 -18.71 -8.25 -9.85
N SER A 124 -19.12 -9.49 -10.13
CA SER A 124 -19.92 -10.29 -9.20
C SER A 124 -19.16 -10.59 -7.91
N LYS A 125 -17.88 -11.01 -8.00
CA LYS A 125 -17.05 -11.25 -6.81
C LYS A 125 -16.90 -10.00 -5.95
N ALA A 126 -16.66 -8.85 -6.58
CA ALA A 126 -16.54 -7.58 -5.89
C ALA A 126 -17.87 -7.17 -5.24
N ARG A 127 -19.00 -7.34 -5.93
CA ARG A 127 -20.35 -7.12 -5.36
C ARG A 127 -20.58 -7.97 -4.11
N ASP A 128 -20.28 -9.27 -4.19
CA ASP A 128 -20.48 -10.21 -3.08
C ASP A 128 -19.58 -9.88 -1.89
N MET A 129 -18.32 -9.51 -2.15
CA MET A 129 -17.40 -9.00 -1.14
C MET A 129 -17.97 -7.75 -0.45
N VAL A 130 -18.36 -6.72 -1.20
CA VAL A 130 -18.89 -5.47 -0.63
C VAL A 130 -20.16 -5.71 0.18
N ALA A 131 -21.07 -6.55 -0.31
CA ALA A 131 -22.28 -6.92 0.42
C ALA A 131 -21.97 -7.62 1.77
N ARG A 132 -20.98 -8.52 1.77
CA ARG A 132 -20.51 -9.21 2.98
C ARG A 132 -19.83 -8.24 3.96
N LEU A 133 -18.98 -7.33 3.47
CA LEU A 133 -18.34 -6.30 4.30
C LEU A 133 -19.38 -5.38 4.97
N ARG A 134 -20.36 -4.89 4.20
CA ARG A 134 -21.48 -4.08 4.75
C ARG A 134 -22.26 -4.85 5.82
N LYS A 135 -22.57 -6.12 5.58
CA LYS A 135 -23.26 -6.98 6.56
C LYS A 135 -22.44 -7.19 7.83
N ALA A 136 -21.11 -7.28 7.71
CA ALA A 136 -20.18 -7.36 8.84
C ALA A 136 -19.99 -6.02 9.57
N GLY A 137 -20.55 -4.93 9.05
CA GLY A 137 -20.54 -3.61 9.69
C GLY A 137 -19.36 -2.72 9.30
N TYR A 138 -18.66 -3.02 8.22
CA TYR A 138 -17.70 -2.13 7.55
C TYR A 138 -18.40 -1.18 6.56
N LEU A 139 -17.67 -0.19 6.04
CA LEU A 139 -18.12 0.75 4.99
C LEU A 139 -19.33 1.64 5.42
N LYS A 140 -19.47 1.90 6.73
CA LYS A 140 -20.54 2.72 7.31
C LYS A 140 -20.40 4.22 7.05
N ASN A 141 -19.17 4.73 7.09
CA ASN A 141 -18.82 6.13 6.81
C ASN A 141 -18.79 6.42 5.31
N SER A 142 -18.87 5.38 4.47
CA SER A 142 -18.82 5.47 3.02
C SER A 142 -20.14 4.99 2.37
N PRO A 143 -21.29 5.62 2.65
CA PRO A 143 -22.59 5.14 2.19
C PRO A 143 -22.69 5.07 0.66
N ASN A 144 -21.98 5.96 -0.04
CA ASN A 144 -21.96 6.04 -1.51
C ASN A 144 -21.00 5.04 -2.18
N PHE A 145 -20.11 4.40 -1.44
CA PHE A 145 -19.22 3.39 -2.01
C PHE A 145 -20.02 2.19 -2.56
N TRP A 146 -19.75 1.77 -3.79
CA TRP A 146 -20.50 0.72 -4.49
C TRP A 146 -22.00 1.00 -4.67
N ASN A 147 -22.45 2.26 -4.67
CA ASN A 147 -23.87 2.59 -4.84
C ASN A 147 -24.36 2.61 -6.30
N ASP A 148 -23.45 2.58 -7.28
CA ASP A 148 -23.76 2.63 -8.71
C ASP A 148 -22.79 1.78 -9.53
N GLU A 149 -23.18 0.54 -9.81
CA GLU A 149 -22.34 -0.39 -10.59
C GLU A 149 -22.11 0.06 -12.04
N SER A 150 -22.92 0.98 -12.57
CA SER A 150 -22.69 1.49 -13.92
C SER A 150 -21.34 2.22 -14.05
N VAL A 151 -20.85 2.80 -12.95
CA VAL A 151 -19.51 3.40 -12.83
C VAL A 151 -18.42 2.36 -13.10
N PHE A 152 -18.58 1.14 -12.58
CA PHE A 152 -17.60 0.06 -12.73
C PHE A 152 -17.71 -0.68 -14.06
N THR A 153 -18.91 -0.74 -14.65
CA THR A 153 -19.07 -1.30 -16.01
C THR A 153 -18.61 -0.36 -17.12
N ASN A 154 -18.30 0.90 -16.80
CA ASN A 154 -17.74 1.86 -17.74
C ASN A 154 -16.26 1.51 -18.02
N PRO A 155 -15.88 1.16 -19.26
CA PRO A 155 -14.50 0.73 -19.59
C PRO A 155 -13.41 1.75 -19.21
N LYS A 156 -13.72 3.06 -19.20
CA LYS A 156 -12.74 4.09 -18.81
C LYS A 156 -12.36 4.04 -17.33
N ILE A 157 -13.18 3.36 -16.51
CA ILE A 157 -13.00 3.22 -15.07
C ILE A 157 -12.73 1.74 -14.75
N GLY A 158 -13.62 0.85 -15.16
CA GLY A 158 -13.57 -0.59 -14.86
C GLY A 158 -12.39 -1.35 -15.46
N ASP A 159 -11.77 -0.86 -16.55
CA ASP A 159 -10.56 -1.46 -17.14
C ASP A 159 -9.27 -0.80 -16.65
N ASN A 160 -9.37 0.23 -15.80
CA ASN A 160 -8.23 1.02 -15.38
C ASN A 160 -7.76 0.58 -14.00
N HIS A 161 -6.77 -0.33 -13.94
CA HIS A 161 -6.26 -0.86 -12.67
C HIS A 161 -5.83 0.22 -11.67
N ALA A 162 -5.26 1.33 -12.14
CA ALA A 162 -4.89 2.45 -11.26
C ALA A 162 -6.10 3.05 -10.53
N LEU A 163 -7.31 2.93 -11.09
CA LEU A 163 -8.55 3.41 -10.49
C LEU A 163 -9.23 2.39 -9.57
N ILE A 164 -9.10 1.08 -9.86
CA ILE A 164 -9.94 0.04 -9.25
C ILE A 164 -9.18 -1.03 -8.45
N HIS A 165 -7.84 -1.00 -8.41
CA HIS A 165 -7.02 -2.03 -7.74
C HIS A 165 -7.35 -2.20 -6.25
N ASN A 166 -7.88 -1.19 -5.57
CA ASN A 166 -8.33 -1.33 -4.19
C ASN A 166 -9.49 -2.32 -4.06
N ILE A 167 -10.40 -2.34 -5.04
CA ILE A 167 -11.56 -3.23 -5.05
C ILE A 167 -11.15 -4.62 -5.53
N THR A 168 -10.48 -4.71 -6.68
CA THR A 168 -10.08 -6.01 -7.24
C THR A 168 -8.94 -6.66 -6.45
N GLY A 169 -8.05 -5.84 -5.87
CA GLY A 169 -7.03 -6.27 -4.93
C GLY A 169 -7.60 -6.83 -3.65
N ALA A 170 -8.68 -6.25 -3.11
CA ALA A 170 -9.33 -6.82 -1.93
C ALA A 170 -9.96 -8.19 -2.24
N VAL A 171 -10.62 -8.35 -3.38
CA VAL A 171 -11.15 -9.66 -3.83
C VAL A 171 -10.01 -10.68 -3.92
N MET A 172 -8.90 -10.30 -4.57
CA MET A 172 -7.75 -11.18 -4.74
C MET A 172 -7.06 -11.50 -3.41
N ALA A 173 -6.87 -10.52 -2.53
CA ALA A 173 -6.31 -10.72 -1.20
C ALA A 173 -7.14 -11.72 -0.39
N GLY A 174 -8.48 -11.60 -0.42
CA GLY A 174 -9.37 -12.55 0.22
C GLY A 174 -9.21 -13.97 -0.33
N ASP A 175 -9.16 -14.14 -1.66
CA ASP A 175 -8.95 -15.44 -2.31
C ASP A 175 -7.59 -16.05 -1.93
N LEU A 176 -6.51 -15.25 -1.91
CA LEU A 176 -5.17 -15.70 -1.54
C LEU A 176 -5.07 -16.08 -0.06
N LEU A 177 -5.67 -15.31 0.85
CA LEU A 177 -5.67 -15.63 2.28
C LEU A 177 -6.41 -16.94 2.59
N ARG A 178 -7.52 -17.22 1.88
CA ARG A 178 -8.22 -18.51 1.96
C ARG A 178 -7.33 -19.67 1.49
N GLN A 179 -6.54 -19.46 0.44
CA GLN A 179 -5.62 -20.47 -0.09
C GLN A 179 -4.42 -20.72 0.83
N VAL A 180 -3.83 -19.67 1.39
CA VAL A 180 -2.72 -19.76 2.35
C VAL A 180 -3.15 -20.46 3.64
N GLY A 181 -4.40 -20.23 4.08
CA GLY A 181 -4.96 -20.77 5.30
C GLY A 181 -4.44 -20.08 6.57
N GLY A 182 -5.06 -20.36 7.72
CA GLY A 182 -4.69 -19.73 9.00
C GLY A 182 -5.35 -18.37 9.27
N TYR A 183 -6.29 -17.95 8.42
CA TYR A 183 -7.15 -16.79 8.62
C TYR A 183 -8.60 -17.24 8.65
N SER A 184 -9.36 -16.78 9.64
CA SER A 184 -10.81 -16.95 9.72
C SER A 184 -11.53 -16.01 8.73
N ASP A 185 -12.79 -16.32 8.39
CA ASP A 185 -13.59 -15.45 7.52
C ASP A 185 -13.75 -14.02 8.07
N GLY A 186 -13.77 -13.87 9.40
CA GLY A 186 -13.81 -12.56 10.06
C GLY A 186 -12.52 -11.78 9.85
N GLU A 187 -11.36 -12.41 10.04
CA GLU A 187 -10.06 -11.79 9.79
C GLU A 187 -9.86 -11.44 8.32
N ILE A 188 -10.31 -12.31 7.40
CA ILE A 188 -10.27 -12.05 5.96
C ILE A 188 -11.14 -10.85 5.62
N ALA A 189 -12.35 -10.74 6.20
CA ALA A 189 -13.20 -9.57 6.01
C ALA A 189 -12.55 -8.28 6.52
N THR A 190 -11.83 -8.33 7.65
CA THR A 190 -11.05 -7.18 8.16
C THR A 190 -9.96 -6.76 7.17
N ILE A 191 -9.22 -7.72 6.61
CA ILE A 191 -8.16 -7.45 5.65
C ILE A 191 -8.73 -6.93 4.32
N GLU A 192 -9.79 -7.56 3.79
CA GLU A 192 -10.48 -7.09 2.59
C GLU A 192 -10.99 -5.65 2.77
N ALA A 193 -11.57 -5.31 3.92
CA ALA A 193 -11.98 -3.93 4.21
C ALA A 193 -10.80 -2.95 4.20
N ALA A 194 -9.68 -3.31 4.85
CA ALA A 194 -8.48 -2.48 4.84
C ALA A 194 -7.91 -2.27 3.42
N VAL A 195 -7.89 -3.32 2.59
CA VAL A 195 -7.43 -3.22 1.19
C VAL A 195 -8.42 -2.40 0.34
N VAL A 196 -9.73 -2.49 0.54
CA VAL A 196 -10.68 -1.64 -0.17
C VAL A 196 -10.49 -0.15 0.20
N GLU A 197 -10.24 0.13 1.48
CA GLU A 197 -10.18 1.47 2.06
C GLU A 197 -8.80 2.14 1.97
N HIS A 198 -7.74 1.41 1.59
CA HIS A 198 -6.37 1.95 1.65
C HIS A 198 -6.11 3.09 0.65
N SER A 199 -6.73 3.04 -0.53
CA SER A 199 -6.23 3.81 -1.68
C SER A 199 -6.17 5.30 -1.41
N THR A 200 -5.01 5.89 -1.63
CA THR A 200 -4.79 7.34 -1.56
C THR A 200 -5.20 8.06 -2.86
N GLY A 201 -5.53 7.28 -3.88
CA GLY A 201 -5.81 7.75 -5.23
C GLY A 201 -7.05 8.63 -5.36
N TYR A 202 -8.00 8.53 -4.43
CA TYR A 202 -9.27 9.25 -4.56
C TYR A 202 -9.10 10.76 -4.69
N TRP A 203 -8.09 11.38 -4.06
CA TRP A 203 -7.90 12.83 -4.19
C TRP A 203 -7.57 13.29 -5.60
N TYR A 204 -6.61 12.65 -6.25
CA TYR A 204 -6.15 13.10 -7.55
C TYR A 204 -6.81 12.36 -8.72
N PHE A 205 -7.54 11.26 -8.48
CA PHE A 205 -8.39 10.58 -9.47
C PHE A 205 -9.86 11.05 -9.48
N ARG A 206 -10.35 11.76 -8.45
CA ARG A 206 -11.72 12.33 -8.36
C ARG A 206 -12.24 12.90 -9.68
N ALA A 207 -11.56 13.91 -10.20
CA ALA A 207 -11.96 14.58 -11.44
C ALA A 207 -11.91 13.65 -12.67
N SER A 208 -10.98 12.69 -12.69
CA SER A 208 -10.88 11.71 -13.76
C SER A 208 -12.07 10.75 -13.77
N ILE A 209 -12.51 10.29 -12.60
CA ILE A 209 -13.67 9.40 -12.47
C ILE A 209 -14.96 10.16 -12.79
N ASP A 210 -15.17 11.34 -12.20
CA ASP A 210 -16.36 12.15 -12.46
C ASP A 210 -16.51 12.48 -13.94
N LYS A 211 -15.40 12.84 -14.61
CA LYS A 211 -15.37 13.09 -16.05
C LYS A 211 -15.66 11.82 -16.86
N ALA A 212 -15.08 10.69 -16.48
CA ALA A 212 -15.27 9.42 -17.18
C ALA A 212 -16.71 8.89 -17.04
N ALA A 213 -17.32 9.08 -15.86
CA ALA A 213 -18.70 8.74 -15.55
C ALA A 213 -19.72 9.78 -16.07
N GLY A 214 -19.27 10.99 -16.41
CA GLY A 214 -20.13 12.08 -16.88
C GLY A 214 -21.02 12.68 -15.78
N LYS A 215 -20.70 12.47 -14.50
CA LYS A 215 -21.46 12.99 -13.35
C LYS A 215 -20.53 13.36 -12.19
N LYS A 216 -20.82 14.47 -11.52
CA LYS A 216 -20.09 14.91 -10.30
C LYS A 216 -20.38 13.93 -9.16
N GLY A 217 -19.36 13.59 -8.37
CA GLY A 217 -19.47 12.69 -7.21
C GLY A 217 -19.46 11.19 -7.56
N ALA A 218 -19.19 10.81 -8.81
CA ALA A 218 -19.05 9.40 -9.18
C ALA A 218 -17.86 8.72 -8.48
N TRP A 219 -16.82 9.49 -8.15
CA TRP A 219 -15.66 9.01 -7.42
C TRP A 219 -16.01 8.37 -6.06
N GLU A 220 -17.09 8.82 -5.40
CA GLU A 220 -17.53 8.29 -4.11
C GLU A 220 -18.00 6.83 -4.22
N THR A 221 -18.41 6.41 -5.42
CA THR A 221 -18.74 5.01 -5.71
C THR A 221 -17.49 4.12 -5.69
N VAL A 222 -16.31 4.67 -6.01
CA VAL A 222 -15.05 3.91 -6.22
C VAL A 222 -14.19 3.86 -4.96
N TYR A 223 -14.21 4.92 -4.15
CA TYR A 223 -13.29 5.07 -3.03
C TYR A 223 -14.02 5.33 -1.71
N PRO A 224 -13.99 4.36 -0.77
CA PRO A 224 -14.42 4.60 0.59
C PRO A 224 -13.33 5.27 1.44
N GLU A 225 -13.74 5.85 2.56
CA GLU A 225 -12.85 6.36 3.61
C GLU A 225 -12.42 5.23 4.57
N PRO A 226 -11.18 5.27 5.09
CA PRO A 226 -10.71 4.30 6.07
C PRO A 226 -11.38 4.48 7.44
N GLU A 227 -12.09 3.45 7.90
CA GLU A 227 -12.96 3.54 9.08
C GLU A 227 -12.28 3.08 10.36
N ASN A 228 -11.56 1.96 10.29
CA ASN A 228 -10.92 1.32 11.43
C ASN A 228 -9.40 1.52 11.42
N ASP A 229 -8.74 1.19 12.53
CA ASP A 229 -7.31 1.47 12.67
C ASP A 229 -6.45 0.66 11.69
N ILE A 230 -6.82 -0.59 11.39
CA ILE A 230 -6.11 -1.40 10.38
C ILE A 230 -6.16 -0.70 9.02
N ALA A 231 -7.35 -0.28 8.57
CA ALA A 231 -7.52 0.44 7.30
C ALA A 231 -6.77 1.79 7.27
N LYS A 232 -6.79 2.55 8.38
CA LYS A 232 -6.05 3.82 8.49
C LYS A 232 -4.54 3.60 8.42
N PHE A 233 -4.03 2.49 8.95
CA PHE A 233 -2.60 2.22 8.95
C PHE A 233 -2.15 1.80 7.55
N THR A 234 -2.91 0.94 6.86
CA THR A 234 -2.65 0.60 5.45
C THR A 234 -2.75 1.85 4.55
N HIS A 235 -3.76 2.70 4.77
CA HIS A 235 -3.90 3.98 4.07
C HIS A 235 -2.69 4.89 4.26
N ASP A 236 -2.29 5.12 5.51
CA ASP A 236 -1.15 5.99 5.81
C ASP A 236 0.17 5.40 5.28
N ALA A 237 0.35 4.07 5.32
CA ALA A 237 1.57 3.44 4.81
C ALA A 237 1.73 3.63 3.29
N ASP A 238 0.68 3.36 2.50
CA ASP A 238 0.68 3.63 1.06
C ASP A 238 0.91 5.14 0.79
N LEU A 239 0.28 6.01 1.58
CA LEU A 239 0.44 7.46 1.48
C LEU A 239 1.89 7.91 1.71
N ILE A 240 2.49 7.48 2.82
CA ILE A 240 3.83 7.87 3.24
C ILE A 240 4.89 7.36 2.28
N SER A 241 4.67 6.19 1.68
CA SER A 241 5.58 5.63 0.67
C SER A 241 5.76 6.55 -0.55
N GLN A 242 4.83 7.47 -0.80
CA GLN A 242 4.97 8.46 -1.87
C GLN A 242 5.93 9.61 -1.51
N PHE A 243 6.21 9.85 -0.22
CA PHE A 243 7.03 10.95 0.29
C PHE A 243 8.54 10.64 0.21
N VAL A 244 9.01 10.33 -1.00
CA VAL A 244 10.42 10.08 -1.30
C VAL A 244 10.98 11.26 -2.10
N PRO A 245 11.85 12.12 -1.52
CA PRO A 245 12.34 13.34 -2.16
C PRO A 245 12.85 13.12 -3.60
N GLU A 246 13.56 12.02 -3.85
CA GLU A 246 14.14 11.65 -5.13
C GLU A 246 13.06 11.36 -6.20
N SER A 247 11.89 10.90 -5.77
CA SER A 247 10.73 10.67 -6.65
C SER A 247 9.93 11.95 -6.93
N VAL A 248 10.18 13.03 -6.17
CA VAL A 248 9.36 14.25 -6.15
C VAL A 248 10.10 15.46 -6.71
N VAL A 249 11.27 15.78 -6.19
CA VAL A 249 11.94 17.07 -6.40
C VAL A 249 12.77 17.16 -7.68
N PRO A 250 13.62 16.17 -8.03
CA PRO A 250 14.53 16.29 -9.16
C PRO A 250 13.81 16.54 -10.50
N ASP A 251 14.48 17.19 -11.44
CA ASP A 251 13.93 17.32 -12.79
C ASP A 251 13.74 15.94 -13.44
N GLY A 252 12.58 15.75 -14.07
CA GLY A 252 12.19 14.46 -14.63
C GLY A 252 11.79 13.38 -13.61
N SER A 253 11.69 13.71 -12.31
CA SER A 253 11.20 12.78 -11.28
C SER A 253 9.81 12.22 -11.59
N LYS A 254 9.42 11.11 -10.94
CA LYS A 254 8.11 10.45 -11.10
C LYS A 254 6.98 11.49 -11.02
N TRP A 255 6.93 12.28 -9.97
CA TRP A 255 5.81 13.19 -9.71
C TRP A 255 5.82 14.43 -10.61
N ARG A 256 6.99 14.97 -10.96
CA ARG A 256 7.09 16.06 -11.95
C ARG A 256 6.73 15.57 -13.36
N GLY A 257 7.10 14.34 -13.70
CA GLY A 257 6.65 13.68 -14.92
C GLY A 257 5.12 13.49 -14.96
N LEU A 258 4.51 13.10 -13.84
CA LEU A 258 3.05 13.01 -13.73
C LEU A 258 2.38 14.38 -13.89
N ALA A 259 2.94 15.45 -13.33
CA ALA A 259 2.44 16.80 -13.53
C ALA A 259 2.34 17.21 -15.00
N LYS A 260 3.32 16.84 -15.81
CA LYS A 260 3.27 17.04 -17.27
C LYS A 260 2.21 16.16 -17.93
N LYS A 261 2.34 14.84 -17.74
CA LYS A 261 1.58 13.84 -18.51
C LYS A 261 0.08 13.84 -18.18
N ARG A 262 -0.25 14.07 -16.90
CA ARG A 262 -1.61 13.93 -16.40
C ARG A 262 -2.30 15.26 -16.19
N TRP A 263 -1.58 16.23 -15.64
CA TRP A 263 -2.14 17.54 -15.27
C TRP A 263 -1.75 18.66 -16.23
N GLY A 264 -0.95 18.35 -17.25
CA GLY A 264 -0.69 19.25 -18.36
C GLY A 264 0.34 20.36 -18.08
N ALA A 265 1.11 20.26 -16.99
CA ALA A 265 2.15 21.23 -16.64
C ALA A 265 3.11 21.48 -17.82
N LYS A 266 3.42 22.74 -18.09
CA LYS A 266 4.26 23.22 -19.21
C LYS A 266 5.61 23.73 -18.76
N THR A 267 5.72 24.20 -17.53
CA THR A 267 6.95 24.79 -16.98
C THR A 267 7.37 24.11 -15.68
N PRO A 268 8.66 24.18 -15.30
CA PRO A 268 9.12 23.70 -13.99
C PRO A 268 8.36 24.32 -12.81
N GLN A 269 7.95 25.58 -12.92
CA GLN A 269 7.15 26.28 -11.92
C GLN A 269 5.76 25.65 -11.79
N GLU A 270 5.08 25.38 -12.91
CA GLU A 270 3.78 24.71 -12.91
C GLU A 270 3.87 23.27 -12.40
N GLU A 271 4.94 22.54 -12.75
CA GLU A 271 5.22 21.22 -12.18
C GLU A 271 5.34 21.31 -10.66
N GLY A 272 6.15 22.25 -10.17
CA GLY A 272 6.36 22.49 -8.74
C GLY A 272 5.06 22.83 -8.01
N HIS A 273 4.21 23.69 -8.59
CA HIS A 273 2.94 24.11 -8.00
C HIS A 273 1.93 22.96 -7.92
N ILE A 274 1.78 22.19 -9.01
CA ILE A 274 0.91 21.03 -9.05
C ILE A 274 1.37 19.96 -8.07
N VAL A 275 2.67 19.61 -8.08
CA VAL A 275 3.23 18.58 -7.19
C VAL A 275 3.15 19.03 -5.73
N TYR A 276 3.44 20.30 -5.43
CA TYR A 276 3.29 20.84 -4.08
C TYR A 276 1.86 20.66 -3.58
N TYR A 277 0.86 21.05 -4.38
CA TYR A 277 -0.54 20.91 -4.00
C TYR A 277 -0.93 19.45 -3.77
N VAL A 278 -0.54 18.53 -4.67
CA VAL A 278 -0.81 17.08 -4.48
C VAL A 278 -0.24 16.57 -3.17
N PHE A 279 1.03 16.88 -2.87
CA PHE A 279 1.68 16.41 -1.66
C PHE A 279 1.18 17.09 -0.38
N GLN A 280 0.78 18.36 -0.44
CA GLN A 280 0.11 19.03 0.67
C GLN A 280 -1.22 18.33 0.98
N ARG A 281 -2.00 17.98 -0.04
CA ARG A 281 -3.26 17.24 0.15
C ARG A 281 -3.01 15.85 0.71
N LEU A 282 -2.06 15.09 0.16
CA LEU A 282 -1.67 13.80 0.74
C LEU A 282 -1.24 13.97 2.20
N PHE A 283 -0.43 14.98 2.51
CA PHE A 283 -0.02 15.23 3.89
C PHE A 283 -1.23 15.46 4.79
N ASP A 284 -2.20 16.27 4.35
CA ASP A 284 -3.44 16.56 5.08
C ASP A 284 -4.31 15.34 5.35
N GLU A 285 -4.18 14.29 4.54
CA GLU A 285 -5.00 13.08 4.61
C GLU A 285 -4.48 11.98 5.51
N ALA A 286 -3.24 12.04 5.97
CA ALA A 286 -2.74 11.07 6.93
C ALA A 286 -3.68 10.99 8.15
N LYS A 287 -4.20 9.79 8.41
CA LYS A 287 -5.30 9.53 9.34
C LYS A 287 -4.81 9.21 10.76
N THR A 288 -3.55 8.83 10.90
CA THR A 288 -2.95 8.44 12.18
C THR A 288 -1.92 9.47 12.66
N PRO A 289 -1.73 9.65 13.98
CA PRO A 289 -0.69 10.55 14.50
C PRO A 289 0.72 10.15 14.07
N SER A 290 1.07 8.86 14.11
CA SER A 290 2.40 8.37 13.71
C SER A 290 2.61 8.53 12.20
N GLY A 291 1.58 8.21 11.38
CA GLY A 291 1.62 8.42 9.94
C GLY A 291 1.79 9.87 9.54
N LYS A 292 1.04 10.78 10.20
CA LYS A 292 1.16 12.23 10.00
C LYS A 292 2.56 12.74 10.33
N GLU A 293 3.20 12.23 11.38
CA GLU A 293 4.56 12.62 11.75
C GLU A 293 5.60 12.12 10.74
N MET A 294 5.51 10.85 10.32
CA MET A 294 6.39 10.31 9.28
C MET A 294 6.24 11.06 7.96
N ALA A 295 5.02 11.41 7.56
CA ALA A 295 4.77 12.25 6.39
C ALA A 295 5.37 13.65 6.58
N ARG A 296 5.28 14.23 7.79
CA ARG A 296 5.85 15.56 8.12
C ARG A 296 7.36 15.58 7.96
N GLU A 297 8.06 14.58 8.48
CA GLU A 297 9.52 14.47 8.41
C GLU A 297 10.04 14.56 6.96
N ARG A 298 9.35 13.89 6.04
CA ARG A 298 9.67 13.90 4.62
C ARG A 298 9.17 15.14 3.90
N TRP A 299 7.98 15.61 4.26
CA TRP A 299 7.40 16.85 3.73
C TRP A 299 8.30 18.06 4.00
N ASN A 300 8.92 18.12 5.18
CA ASN A 300 9.88 19.18 5.55
C ASN A 300 11.12 19.21 4.65
N GLN A 301 11.43 18.12 3.93
CA GLN A 301 12.51 18.07 2.94
C GLN A 301 12.01 18.41 1.53
N ILE A 302 10.81 17.96 1.19
CA ILE A 302 10.19 18.13 -0.13
C ILE A 302 9.69 19.56 -0.33
N ALA A 303 8.94 20.11 0.62
CA ALA A 303 8.22 21.36 0.47
C ALA A 303 9.14 22.56 0.18
N PRO A 304 10.25 22.77 0.90
CA PRO A 304 11.14 23.91 0.63
C PRO A 304 11.74 23.85 -0.79
N ALA A 305 12.04 22.65 -1.29
CA ALA A 305 12.59 22.47 -2.62
C ALA A 305 11.57 22.80 -3.72
N LEU A 306 10.30 22.41 -3.54
CA LEU A 306 9.22 22.77 -4.45
C LEU A 306 8.87 24.27 -4.39
N ILE A 307 8.87 24.88 -3.20
CA ILE A 307 8.71 26.33 -2.99
C ILE A 307 9.77 27.10 -3.78
N LYS A 308 11.04 26.69 -3.66
CA LYS A 308 12.15 27.29 -4.40
C LYS A 308 11.97 27.14 -5.92
N LEU A 309 11.46 26.00 -6.39
CA LEU A 309 11.21 25.75 -7.81
C LEU A 309 10.17 26.73 -8.39
N MET A 310 9.20 27.17 -7.58
CA MET A 310 8.19 28.17 -7.94
C MET A 310 8.71 29.62 -7.86
N GLY A 311 9.97 29.84 -7.44
CA GLY A 311 10.53 31.18 -7.24
C GLY A 311 10.01 31.90 -6.01
N LEU A 312 9.42 31.18 -5.06
CA LEU A 312 8.91 31.70 -3.79
C LEU A 312 9.98 31.65 -2.69
N LYS A 313 9.77 32.40 -1.61
CA LYS A 313 10.67 32.41 -0.46
C LYS A 313 10.40 31.21 0.45
N GLU A 314 11.42 30.76 1.16
CA GLU A 314 11.25 29.72 2.17
C GLU A 314 10.22 30.15 3.23
N GLY A 315 9.29 29.26 3.56
CA GLY A 315 8.17 29.53 4.48
C GLY A 315 6.94 30.15 3.82
N ASP A 316 7.01 30.57 2.55
CA ASP A 316 5.83 30.97 1.79
C ASP A 316 4.85 29.79 1.66
N ASP A 317 3.55 30.11 1.65
CA ASP A 317 2.48 29.16 1.33
C ASP A 317 2.07 29.36 -0.14
N PRO A 318 2.49 28.46 -1.05
CA PRO A 318 2.19 28.58 -2.47
C PRO A 318 0.70 28.62 -2.78
N ILE A 319 -0.16 28.00 -1.95
CA ILE A 319 -1.61 28.01 -2.18
C ILE A 319 -2.22 29.34 -1.79
N LYS A 320 -1.74 29.99 -0.73
CA LYS A 320 -2.19 31.35 -0.38
C LYS A 320 -1.72 32.39 -1.39
N ILE A 321 -0.54 32.22 -1.97
CA ILE A 321 0.07 33.21 -2.87
C ILE A 321 -0.37 33.02 -4.31
N LEU A 322 -0.29 31.79 -4.82
CA LEU A 322 -0.57 31.45 -6.23
C LEU A 322 -1.97 30.90 -6.45
N GLY A 323 -2.70 30.56 -5.37
CA GLY A 323 -3.98 29.85 -5.45
C GLY A 323 -3.83 28.34 -5.63
N VAL A 324 -4.96 27.64 -5.70
CA VAL A 324 -5.03 26.22 -6.09
C VAL A 324 -4.68 26.09 -7.58
N PRO A 325 -3.85 25.10 -8.00
CA PRO A 325 -3.59 24.88 -9.42
C PRO A 325 -4.90 24.69 -10.20
N SER A 326 -5.02 25.34 -11.37
CA SER A 326 -6.26 25.42 -12.14
C SER A 326 -6.88 24.04 -12.48
N VAL A 327 -6.03 23.02 -12.66
CA VAL A 327 -6.44 21.63 -12.89
C VAL A 327 -7.23 21.00 -11.74
N PHE A 328 -7.17 21.59 -10.55
CA PHE A 328 -7.88 21.16 -9.34
C PHE A 328 -8.90 22.19 -8.82
N ALA A 329 -9.12 23.30 -9.53
CA ALA A 329 -9.95 24.42 -9.07
C ALA A 329 -11.47 24.23 -9.28
N SER A 330 -11.93 22.98 -9.38
CA SER A 330 -13.31 22.59 -9.77
C SER A 330 -14.10 21.90 -8.66
#